data_AF-A0A8S3JF05-F1
#
_entry.id   AF-A0A8S3JF05-F1
#
_cell.length_a   1.000
_cell.length_b   1.000
_cell.length_c   1.000
_cell.angle_alpha   90.00
_cell.angle_beta   90.00
_cell.angle_gamma   90.00
#
_symmetry.space_group_name_H-M   'P 1'
#
loop_
_entity.id
_entity.type
_entity.pdbx_description
1 polymer ?
#
loop_
_entity_poly.entity_id
_entity_poly.type
_entity_poly.pdbx_seq_one_letter_code
_entity_poly.pdbx_strand_id
1 'polypeptide(L)'
;MVLLKSINKSDFFKLDDGQSPQLFLNRKALQFQSELNTKQFAVSMDDQDPLGYVRQKFYYPKLQTLPNVDKKRVHLSHECIYLCGQSLGLMPVQTFKNMDAFMHDWATLGVYGHFTGSNPWAKCDIPCIPTMSLLVGGQIKE
;
A
#
# COMPACT_ATOMS: atom_id res chain seq x y z
N MET A 1 12.97 2.82 -6.77
CA MET A 1 11.99 3.45 -7.67
C MET A 1 10.90 2.45 -8.01
N VAL A 2 9.76 2.48 -7.31
CA VAL A 2 8.58 1.75 -7.77
C VAL A 2 8.13 2.48 -9.03
N LEU A 3 8.28 1.84 -10.18
CA LEU A 3 7.60 2.24 -11.39
C LEU A 3 6.10 2.13 -11.08
N LEU A 4 5.52 3.20 -10.55
CA LEU A 4 4.11 3.50 -10.73
C LEU A 4 3.97 3.68 -12.25
N LYS A 5 3.79 2.57 -12.97
CA LYS A 5 3.24 2.59 -14.31
C LYS A 5 2.04 3.52 -14.23
N SER A 6 2.03 4.54 -15.09
CA SER A 6 0.96 5.52 -15.27
C SER A 6 -0.40 4.93 -14.92
N ILE A 7 -0.86 5.13 -13.68
CA ILE A 7 -2.24 4.84 -13.30
C ILE A 7 -2.99 6.01 -13.90
N ASN A 8 -3.77 5.76 -14.95
CA ASN A 8 -4.54 6.84 -15.55
C ASN A 8 -5.54 7.36 -14.52
N LYS A 9 -5.84 8.65 -14.57
CA LYS A 9 -6.88 9.26 -13.74
C LYS A 9 -8.25 8.58 -13.93
N SER A 10 -8.45 7.88 -15.04
CA SER A 10 -9.62 7.04 -15.35
C SER A 10 -9.66 5.70 -14.59
N ASP A 11 -8.51 5.23 -14.10
CA ASP A 11 -8.37 3.93 -13.42
C ASP A 11 -8.63 4.04 -11.92
N PHE A 12 -8.65 5.27 -11.39
CA PHE A 12 -9.15 5.53 -10.05
C PHE A 12 -10.66 5.32 -10.03
N PHE A 13 -11.13 4.58 -9.02
CA PHE A 13 -12.55 4.45 -8.69
C PHE A 13 -13.22 5.83 -8.75
N LYS A 14 -14.00 6.09 -9.80
CA LYS A 14 -14.91 7.23 -9.81
C LYS A 14 -16.04 6.88 -8.85
N LEU A 15 -15.90 7.30 -7.59
CA LEU A 15 -17.04 7.49 -6.69
C LEU A 15 -17.90 8.70 -7.13
N ASP A 16 -17.46 9.39 -8.17
CA ASP A 16 -17.91 10.72 -8.58
C ASP A 16 -19.01 10.67 -9.64
N ASP A 17 -19.96 9.74 -9.50
CA ASP A 17 -21.31 9.87 -10.06
C ASP A 17 -22.24 10.67 -9.13
N GLY A 18 -21.69 11.29 -8.07
CA GLY A 18 -22.43 12.09 -7.08
C GLY A 18 -23.31 11.24 -6.15
N GLN A 19 -23.13 9.92 -6.15
CA GLN A 19 -23.98 9.00 -5.40
C GLN A 19 -23.43 8.71 -4.00
N SER A 20 -24.33 8.50 -3.04
CA SER A 20 -23.92 8.10 -1.70
C SER A 20 -23.32 6.68 -1.71
N PRO A 21 -22.35 6.39 -0.82
CA PRO A 21 -21.81 5.04 -0.68
C PRO A 21 -22.90 3.98 -0.46
N GLN A 22 -23.97 4.32 0.25
CA GLN A 22 -25.10 3.41 0.46
C GLN A 22 -25.81 3.03 -0.85
N LEU A 23 -26.09 3.99 -1.73
CA LEU A 23 -26.70 3.71 -3.03
C LEU A 23 -25.78 2.87 -3.90
N PHE A 24 -24.49 3.16 -3.90
CA PHE A 24 -23.50 2.35 -4.59
C PHE A 24 -23.49 0.89 -4.11
N LEU A 25 -23.42 0.68 -2.78
CA LEU A 25 -23.41 -0.65 -2.18
C LEU A 25 -24.72 -1.42 -2.48
N ASN A 26 -25.88 -0.76 -2.37
CA ASN A 26 -27.17 -1.37 -2.70
C ASN A 26 -27.24 -1.83 -4.16
N ARG A 27 -26.72 -1.02 -5.11
CA ARG A 27 -26.65 -1.42 -6.52
C ARG A 27 -25.75 -2.63 -6.74
N LYS A 28 -24.58 -2.66 -6.08
CA LYS A 28 -23.67 -3.81 -6.12
C LYS A 28 -24.32 -5.07 -5.54
N ALA A 29 -25.08 -4.95 -4.46
CA ALA A 29 -25.79 -6.08 -3.85
C ALA A 29 -26.80 -6.71 -4.82
N LEU A 30 -27.57 -5.89 -5.54
CA LEU A 30 -28.47 -6.34 -6.60
C LEU A 30 -27.71 -7.02 -7.75
N GLN A 31 -26.57 -6.42 -8.17
CA GLN A 31 -25.72 -6.99 -9.23
C GLN A 31 -25.19 -8.37 -8.85
N PHE A 32 -24.80 -8.57 -7.59
CA PHE A 32 -24.20 -9.81 -7.10
C PHE A 32 -25.23 -10.84 -6.62
N GLN A 33 -26.51 -10.46 -6.62
CA GLN A 33 -27.60 -11.29 -6.10
C GLN A 33 -27.34 -11.74 -4.65
N SER A 34 -26.83 -10.82 -3.83
CA SER A 34 -26.41 -11.09 -2.45
C SER A 34 -26.83 -9.97 -1.50
N GLU A 35 -27.05 -10.28 -0.22
CA GLU A 35 -27.26 -9.26 0.81
C GLU A 35 -25.94 -8.61 1.23
N LEU A 36 -25.99 -7.34 1.65
CA LEU A 36 -24.82 -6.52 2.02
C LEU A 36 -23.97 -7.10 3.15
N ASN A 37 -24.59 -7.79 4.11
CA ASN A 37 -23.96 -8.34 5.31
C ASN A 37 -23.44 -9.77 5.11
N THR A 38 -23.34 -10.23 3.87
CA THR A 38 -22.90 -11.60 3.57
C THR A 38 -21.42 -11.66 3.22
N LYS A 39 -20.79 -12.80 3.51
CA LYS A 39 -19.42 -13.08 3.06
C LYS A 39 -19.32 -13.07 1.53
N GLN A 40 -20.35 -13.55 0.83
CA GLN A 40 -20.39 -13.57 -0.64
C GLN A 40 -20.26 -12.16 -1.21
N PHE A 41 -21.01 -11.20 -0.67
CA PHE A 41 -20.93 -9.81 -1.10
C PHE A 41 -19.51 -9.24 -0.94
N ALA A 42 -18.88 -9.47 0.23
CA ALA A 42 -17.52 -9.02 0.48
C ALA A 42 -16.51 -9.61 -0.51
N VAL A 43 -16.59 -10.93 -0.77
CA VAL A 43 -15.72 -11.59 -1.76
C VAL A 43 -15.93 -11.01 -3.17
N SER A 44 -17.18 -10.80 -3.59
CA SER A 44 -17.47 -10.21 -4.91
C SER A 44 -16.99 -8.76 -5.04
N MET A 45 -16.95 -8.01 -3.95
CA MET A 45 -16.35 -6.67 -3.91
C MET A 45 -14.82 -6.73 -4.04
N ASP A 46 -14.17 -7.64 -3.29
CA ASP A 46 -12.72 -7.84 -3.37
C ASP A 46 -12.28 -8.29 -4.78
N ASP A 47 -13.03 -9.19 -5.42
CA ASP A 47 -12.75 -9.70 -6.77
C ASP A 47 -12.84 -8.59 -7.85
N GLN A 48 -13.58 -7.51 -7.57
CA GLN A 48 -13.78 -6.38 -8.48
C GLN A 48 -12.96 -5.15 -8.09
N ASP A 49 -12.11 -5.23 -7.06
CA ASP A 49 -11.24 -4.12 -6.68
C ASP A 49 -10.04 -4.02 -7.64
N PRO A 50 -9.96 -2.99 -8.50
CA PRO A 50 -8.82 -2.79 -9.40
C PRO A 50 -7.52 -2.51 -8.63
N LEU A 51 -7.60 -2.16 -7.34
CA LEU A 51 -6.45 -1.95 -6.47
C LEU A 51 -6.13 -3.17 -5.58
N GLY A 52 -6.87 -4.29 -5.69
CA GLY A 52 -6.65 -5.47 -4.87
C GLY A 52 -5.22 -6.01 -4.95
N TYR A 53 -4.58 -5.86 -6.11
CA TYR A 53 -3.17 -6.24 -6.33
C TYR A 53 -2.17 -5.43 -5.48
N VAL A 54 -2.55 -4.26 -4.97
CA VAL A 54 -1.68 -3.41 -4.13
C VAL A 54 -1.44 -4.06 -2.78
N ARG A 55 -2.38 -4.89 -2.29
CA ARG A 55 -2.25 -5.63 -1.04
C ARG A 55 -0.92 -6.40 -0.95
N GLN A 56 -0.52 -7.08 -2.04
CA GLN A 56 0.69 -7.90 -2.09
C GLN A 56 2.00 -7.08 -2.04
N LYS A 57 1.90 -5.75 -2.08
CA LYS A 57 3.05 -4.84 -1.96
C LYS A 57 3.40 -4.50 -0.50
N PHE A 58 2.67 -5.05 0.47
CA PHE A 58 2.87 -4.79 1.90
C PHE A 58 3.02 -6.08 2.70
N TYR A 59 3.79 -6.00 3.79
CA TYR A 59 3.83 -7.07 4.78
C TYR A 59 2.69 -6.92 5.78
N TYR A 60 1.83 -7.94 5.87
CA TYR A 60 0.81 -8.04 6.90
C TYR A 60 1.32 -8.91 8.06
N PRO A 61 1.29 -8.43 9.31
CA PRO A 61 1.61 -9.25 10.47
C PRO A 61 0.72 -10.48 10.54
N LYS A 62 1.29 -11.63 10.87
CA LYS A 62 0.52 -12.85 11.15
C LYS A 62 0.04 -12.82 12.59
N LEU A 63 -1.15 -13.36 12.87
CA LEU A 63 -1.72 -13.37 14.22
C LEU A 63 -0.79 -14.03 15.25
N GLN A 64 0.02 -15.01 14.82
CA GLN A 64 1.00 -15.65 15.70
C GLN A 64 2.13 -14.75 16.20
N THR A 65 2.49 -13.70 15.45
CA THR A 65 3.63 -12.81 15.77
C THR A 65 3.22 -11.63 16.63
N LEU A 66 1.92 -11.41 16.82
CA LEU A 66 1.40 -10.26 17.54
C LEU A 66 1.23 -10.56 19.04
N PRO A 67 1.52 -9.58 19.92
CA PRO A 67 1.20 -9.67 21.33
C PRO A 67 -0.32 -9.57 21.55
N ASN A 68 -0.79 -9.99 22.72
CA ASN A 68 -2.19 -9.83 23.15
C ASN A 68 -3.24 -10.52 22.26
N VAL A 69 -2.85 -11.56 21.51
CA VAL A 69 -3.75 -12.41 20.74
C VAL A 69 -4.09 -13.67 21.53
N ASP A 70 -5.38 -13.95 21.74
CA ASP A 70 -5.82 -15.25 22.24
C ASP A 70 -5.64 -16.31 21.15
N LYS A 71 -4.48 -16.99 21.21
CA LYS A 71 -4.04 -18.00 20.24
C LYS A 71 -5.00 -19.19 20.12
N LYS A 72 -5.90 -19.41 21.09
CA LYS A 72 -6.88 -20.50 21.05
C LYS A 72 -8.12 -20.18 20.22
N ARG A 73 -8.36 -18.90 19.92
CA ARG A 73 -9.56 -18.40 19.23
C ARG A 73 -9.32 -18.00 17.78
N VAL A 74 -8.10 -18.16 17.28
CA VAL A 74 -7.71 -17.69 15.96
C VAL A 74 -6.88 -18.73 15.22
N HIS A 75 -6.84 -18.62 13.90
CA HIS A 75 -5.86 -19.37 13.10
C HIS A 75 -4.57 -18.58 13.03
N LEU A 76 -3.52 -19.13 13.63
CA LEU A 76 -2.22 -18.47 13.83
C LEU A 76 -1.51 -18.02 12.54
N SER A 77 -1.74 -18.73 11.45
CA SER A 77 -1.19 -18.43 10.12
C SER A 77 -1.93 -17.31 9.39
N HIS A 78 -3.12 -16.90 9.85
CA HIS A 78 -3.86 -15.80 9.23
C HIS A 78 -3.18 -14.47 9.49
N GLU A 79 -3.37 -13.56 8.54
CA GLU A 79 -2.98 -12.17 8.67
C GLU A 79 -3.90 -11.45 9.65
N CYS A 80 -3.37 -10.46 10.35
CA CYS A 80 -4.19 -9.60 11.18
C CYS A 80 -5.09 -8.70 10.33
N ILE A 81 -6.24 -8.35 10.89
CA ILE A 81 -7.10 -7.28 10.37
C ILE A 81 -6.52 -5.97 10.90
N TYR A 82 -5.71 -5.29 10.08
CA TYR A 82 -4.92 -4.13 10.48
C TYR A 82 -5.66 -2.81 10.22
N LEU A 83 -6.41 -2.32 11.21
CA LEU A 83 -7.24 -1.10 11.12
C LEU A 83 -6.59 0.14 11.78
N CYS A 84 -5.27 0.17 11.86
CA CYS A 84 -4.50 1.27 12.46
C CYS A 84 -3.45 1.90 11.51
N GLY A 85 -3.62 1.70 10.20
CA GLY A 85 -2.71 2.20 9.16
C GLY A 85 -2.55 3.73 9.11
N GLN A 86 -3.52 4.47 9.64
CA GLN A 86 -3.45 5.94 9.78
C GLN A 86 -2.42 6.41 10.80
N SER A 87 -2.07 5.55 11.78
CA SER A 87 -1.06 5.88 12.79
C SER A 87 0.31 5.37 12.36
N LEU A 88 0.40 4.10 11.98
CA LEU A 88 1.60 3.50 11.43
C LEU A 88 1.23 2.65 10.22
N GLY A 89 1.70 3.05 9.05
CA GLY A 89 1.46 2.29 7.82
C GLY A 89 2.17 0.94 7.85
N LEU A 90 1.58 -0.07 7.18
CA LEU A 90 2.26 -1.34 6.95
C LEU A 90 3.54 -1.13 6.14
N MET A 91 4.55 -1.95 6.40
CA MET A 91 5.82 -1.85 5.69
C MET A 91 5.67 -2.32 4.23
N PRO A 92 6.05 -1.50 3.24
CA PRO A 92 6.15 -1.94 1.86
C PRO A 92 7.19 -3.05 1.69
N VAL A 93 6.90 -4.04 0.84
CA VAL A 93 7.83 -5.16 0.55
C VAL A 93 9.16 -4.68 0.00
N GLN A 94 9.13 -3.60 -0.78
CA GLN A 94 10.31 -2.99 -1.39
C GLN A 94 11.27 -2.36 -0.37
N THR A 95 10.84 -2.11 0.87
CA THR A 95 11.66 -1.47 1.91
C THR A 95 12.92 -2.27 2.20
N PHE A 96 12.85 -3.59 2.39
CA PHE A 96 14.03 -4.41 2.63
C PHE A 96 15.07 -4.27 1.52
N LYS A 97 14.66 -4.46 0.26
CA LYS A 97 15.55 -4.34 -0.89
C LYS A 97 16.22 -2.96 -0.99
N ASN A 98 15.49 -1.89 -0.67
CA ASN A 98 16.08 -0.54 -0.68
C ASN A 98 17.09 -0.38 0.46
N MET A 99 16.74 -0.81 1.68
CA MET A 99 17.62 -0.73 2.83
C MET A 99 18.90 -1.55 2.64
N ASP A 100 18.78 -2.77 2.09
CA ASP A 100 19.93 -3.64 1.79
C ASP A 100 20.91 -2.95 0.83
N ALA A 101 20.41 -2.21 -0.17
CA ALA A 101 21.26 -1.44 -1.08
C ALA A 101 22.03 -0.33 -0.34
N PHE A 102 21.37 0.41 0.56
CA PHE A 102 22.04 1.43 1.38
C PHE A 102 23.10 0.82 2.31
N MET A 103 22.79 -0.32 2.95
CA MET A 103 23.72 -1.01 3.83
C MET A 103 24.92 -1.58 3.07
N HIS A 104 24.69 -2.10 1.86
CA HIS A 104 25.76 -2.59 0.98
C HIS A 104 26.67 -1.45 0.51
N ASP A 105 26.09 -0.34 0.06
CA ASP A 105 26.86 0.85 -0.36
C ASP A 105 27.67 1.39 0.83
N TRP A 106 27.14 1.36 2.05
CA TRP A 106 27.89 1.75 3.24
C TRP A 106 29.07 0.82 3.52
N ALA A 107 28.84 -0.49 3.50
CA ALA A 107 29.88 -1.49 3.78
C ALA A 107 31.03 -1.46 2.75
N THR A 108 30.73 -1.08 1.50
CA THR A 108 31.69 -1.16 0.38
C THR A 108 32.33 0.17 0.02
N LEU A 109 31.60 1.29 0.13
CA LEU A 109 32.06 2.62 -0.28
C LEU A 109 32.44 3.51 0.91
N GLY A 110 31.96 3.18 2.12
CA GLY A 110 32.16 4.02 3.29
C GLY A 110 31.69 5.46 3.04
N VAL A 111 32.55 6.44 3.32
CA VAL A 111 32.24 7.86 3.12
C VAL A 111 31.94 8.22 1.66
N TYR A 112 32.45 7.46 0.68
CA TYR A 112 32.17 7.73 -0.74
C TYR A 112 30.71 7.44 -1.12
N GLY A 113 29.96 6.70 -0.30
CA GLY A 113 28.51 6.50 -0.48
C GLY A 113 27.69 7.79 -0.41
N HIS A 114 28.24 8.87 0.15
CA HIS A 114 27.59 10.19 0.08
C HIS A 114 27.40 10.69 -1.35
N PHE A 115 28.34 10.37 -2.24
CA PHE A 115 28.41 10.97 -3.58
C PHE A 115 28.31 9.95 -4.72
N THR A 116 28.45 8.66 -4.41
CA THR A 116 28.50 7.56 -5.38
C THR A 116 27.58 6.42 -4.98
N GLY A 117 27.51 5.37 -5.80
CA GLY A 117 26.64 4.21 -5.55
C GLY A 117 25.27 4.34 -6.22
N SER A 118 24.39 3.41 -5.88
CA SER A 118 23.07 3.30 -6.50
C SER A 118 22.12 4.41 -6.06
N ASN A 119 22.29 4.88 -4.82
CA ASN A 119 21.50 5.95 -4.22
C ASN A 119 22.42 6.86 -3.39
N PRO A 120 23.09 7.85 -4.02
CA PRO A 120 23.99 8.76 -3.31
C PRO A 120 23.29 9.45 -2.13
N TRP A 121 23.84 9.32 -0.92
CA TRP A 121 23.13 9.73 0.29
C TRP A 121 22.90 11.23 0.39
N ALA A 122 23.79 12.04 -0.18
CA ALA A 122 23.66 13.50 -0.18
C ALA A 122 22.48 14.01 -1.02
N LYS A 123 21.85 13.15 -1.82
CA LYS A 123 20.72 13.48 -2.71
C LYS A 123 19.53 12.54 -2.52
N CYS A 124 19.44 11.86 -1.38
CA CYS A 124 18.44 10.81 -1.17
C CYS A 124 16.99 11.33 -1.12
N ASP A 125 16.81 12.62 -0.87
CA ASP A 125 15.55 13.35 -0.86
C ASP A 125 15.04 13.67 -2.27
N ILE A 126 15.94 14.01 -3.19
CA ILE A 126 15.58 14.49 -4.54
C ILE A 126 14.61 13.53 -5.28
N PRO A 127 14.82 12.20 -5.30
CA PRO A 127 13.94 11.29 -6.03
C PRO A 127 12.49 11.26 -5.53
N CYS A 128 12.20 11.68 -4.29
CA CYS A 128 10.83 11.66 -3.75
C CYS A 128 10.02 12.91 -4.12
N ILE A 129 10.69 14.00 -4.51
CA ILE A 129 10.06 15.30 -4.79
C ILE A 129 8.97 15.19 -5.87
N PRO A 130 9.20 14.58 -7.06
CA PRO A 130 8.18 14.55 -8.10
C PRO A 130 6.92 13.77 -7.69
N THR A 131 7.10 12.63 -7.01
CA THR A 131 5.98 11.82 -6.52
C THR A 131 5.20 12.54 -5.43
N MET A 132 5.89 13.21 -4.50
CA MET A 132 5.25 13.94 -3.42
C MET A 132 4.48 15.16 -3.95
N SER A 133 5.07 15.90 -4.89
CA SER A 133 4.43 17.03 -5.57
C SER A 133 3.12 16.61 -6.23
N LEU A 134 3.10 15.49 -6.96
CA LEU A 134 1.87 14.94 -7.53
C LEU A 134 0.83 14.59 -6.45
N LEU A 135 1.26 13.99 -5.34
CA LEU A 135 0.37 13.54 -4.27
C LEU A 135 -0.31 14.70 -3.53
N VAL A 136 0.43 15.79 -3.28
CA VAL A 136 -0.07 16.96 -2.54
C VAL A 136 -0.57 18.09 -3.44
N GLY A 137 -0.47 17.95 -4.76
CA GLY A 137 -0.80 19.01 -5.72
C GLY A 137 0.17 20.19 -5.71
N GLY A 138 1.41 19.98 -5.27
CA GLY A 138 2.46 21.00 -5.21
C GLY A 138 3.19 21.17 -6.54
N GLN A 139 3.86 22.32 -6.73
CA GLN A 139 4.74 22.54 -7.88
C GLN A 139 6.17 22.10 -7.58
N ILE A 140 6.84 21.52 -8.58
CA ILE A 140 8.28 21.27 -8.52
C ILE A 140 8.97 22.56 -8.90
N LYS A 141 9.78 23.11 -8.00
CA LYS A 141 10.60 24.29 -8.29
C LYS A 141 11.97 23.80 -8.75
N GLU A 142 12.34 24.17 -9.97
CA GLU A 142 13.66 23.91 -10.56
C GLU A 142 14.78 24.68 -9.85
#